data_AF-A0A6V7K4K8-F1
#
_entry.id   AF-A0A6V7K4K8-F1
#
_cell.length_a   1.000
_cell.length_b   1.000
_cell.length_c   1.000
_cell.angle_alpha   90.00
_cell.angle_beta   90.00
_cell.angle_gamma   90.00
#
_symmetry.space_group_name_H-M   'P 1'
#
loop_
_entity.id
_entity.type
_entity.pdbx_description
1 polymer ?
#
loop_
_entity_poly.entity_id
_entity_poly.type
_entity_poly.pdbx_seq_one_letter_code
_entity_poly.pdbx_strand_id
1 'polypeptide(L)'
;TTRWLDRCLSAHQRPTEQSVFPIVQGGLNTELRAQSVQKQSQREVNGFAVGGLSGGESKQDFWRMVNLSTDGLPKNKPRYLMGVGFAVDLVVCCALGIDMYDCVFPSRTARFGCALTRSGQLNLCQRAFKFDKRPIDDKCNCST
;
A
#
# COMPACT_ATOMS: atom_id res chain seq x y z
N THR A 1 -12.36 -2.59 -15.38
CA THR A 1 -12.72 -3.02 -14.01
C THR A 1 -14.02 -2.43 -13.50
N THR A 2 -14.44 -1.22 -13.92
CA THR A 2 -15.72 -0.62 -13.47
C THR A 2 -16.95 -1.53 -13.62
N ARG A 3 -17.13 -2.21 -14.76
CA ARG A 3 -18.25 -3.16 -14.94
C ARG A 3 -18.24 -4.31 -13.93
N TRP A 4 -17.07 -4.72 -13.46
CA TRP A 4 -16.96 -5.77 -12.44
C TRP A 4 -17.30 -5.24 -11.07
N LEU A 5 -16.95 -3.99 -10.74
CA LEU A 5 -17.38 -3.35 -9.51
C LEU A 5 -18.92 -3.36 -9.40
N ASP A 6 -19.62 -2.96 -10.46
CA ASP A 6 -21.09 -2.93 -10.43
C ASP A 6 -21.67 -4.33 -10.17
N ARG A 7 -21.10 -5.37 -10.79
CA ARG A 7 -21.47 -6.77 -10.52
C ARG A 7 -21.15 -7.20 -9.09
N CYS A 8 -20.02 -6.77 -8.52
CA CYS A 8 -19.66 -7.06 -7.12
C CYS A 8 -20.62 -6.39 -6.14
N LEU A 9 -21.01 -5.14 -6.40
CA LEU A 9 -21.99 -4.43 -5.57
C LEU A 9 -23.38 -5.08 -5.66
N SER A 10 -23.82 -5.49 -6.85
CA SER A 10 -25.09 -6.22 -7.01
C SER A 10 -25.07 -7.60 -6.32
N ALA A 11 -23.91 -8.26 -6.27
CA ALA A 11 -23.77 -9.55 -5.60
C ALA A 11 -23.61 -9.44 -4.07
N HIS A 12 -23.30 -8.24 -3.55
CA HIS A 12 -23.04 -8.05 -2.13
C HIS A 12 -24.35 -7.93 -1.33
N GLN A 13 -24.71 -9.00 -0.63
CA GLN A 13 -25.99 -9.09 0.11
C GLN A 13 -25.87 -8.68 1.59
N ARG A 14 -24.67 -8.35 2.11
CA ARG A 14 -24.46 -8.05 3.54
C ARG A 14 -23.72 -6.72 3.80
N PRO A 15 -24.27 -5.58 3.32
CA PRO A 15 -23.59 -4.28 3.41
C PRO A 15 -23.37 -3.78 4.85
N THR A 16 -24.13 -4.27 5.82
CA THR A 16 -24.00 -3.93 7.25
C THR A 16 -22.91 -4.72 7.96
N GLU A 17 -22.45 -5.84 7.38
CA GLU A 17 -21.44 -6.74 7.98
C GLU A 17 -20.09 -6.68 7.25
N GLN A 18 -20.09 -6.38 5.94
CA GLN A 18 -18.89 -6.37 5.13
C GLN A 18 -18.83 -5.15 4.22
N SER A 19 -17.61 -4.65 4.00
CA SER A 19 -17.34 -3.53 3.10
C SER A 19 -16.77 -4.01 1.77
N VAL A 20 -17.19 -3.36 0.67
CA VAL A 20 -16.61 -3.55 -0.66
C VAL A 20 -15.78 -2.32 -1.00
N PHE A 21 -14.51 -2.53 -1.36
CA PHE A 21 -13.60 -1.46 -1.78
C PHE A 21 -13.36 -1.55 -3.29
N PRO A 22 -13.81 -0.57 -4.10
CA PRO A 22 -13.41 -0.44 -5.49
C PRO A 22 -11.91 -0.23 -5.61
N ILE A 23 -11.30 -0.80 -6.65
CA ILE A 23 -9.85 -0.72 -6.88
C ILE A 23 -9.57 0.21 -8.06
N VAL A 24 -9.00 1.38 -7.80
CA VAL A 24 -8.53 2.33 -8.81
C VAL A 24 -7.44 1.66 -9.65
N GLN A 25 -7.64 1.68 -10.97
CA GLN A 25 -6.74 1.11 -11.99
C GLN A 25 -6.21 2.22 -12.91
N GLY A 26 -5.44 1.85 -13.92
CA GLY A 26 -4.86 2.77 -14.91
C GLY A 26 -3.34 2.71 -14.99
N GLY A 27 -2.68 1.94 -14.12
CA GLY A 27 -1.22 1.81 -14.11
C GLY A 27 -0.55 3.17 -13.98
N LEU A 28 0.41 3.45 -14.85
CA LEU A 28 1.11 4.74 -14.95
C LEU A 28 0.46 5.73 -15.94
N ASN A 29 -0.68 5.38 -16.56
CA ASN A 29 -1.38 6.28 -17.46
C ASN A 29 -2.29 7.22 -16.66
N THR A 30 -1.99 8.52 -16.72
CA THR A 30 -2.66 9.58 -15.98
C THR A 30 -4.14 9.69 -16.32
N GLU A 31 -4.49 9.60 -17.61
CA GLU A 31 -5.86 9.79 -18.10
C GLU A 31 -6.73 8.60 -17.68
N LEU A 32 -6.25 7.38 -17.85
CA LEU A 32 -6.96 6.16 -17.47
C LEU A 32 -7.16 6.08 -15.96
N ARG A 33 -6.16 6.53 -15.18
CA ARG A 33 -6.26 6.58 -13.72
C ARG A 33 -7.27 7.61 -13.26
N ALA A 34 -7.25 8.83 -13.81
CA ALA A 34 -8.25 9.85 -13.54
C ALA A 34 -9.67 9.37 -13.90
N GLN A 35 -9.84 8.73 -15.06
CA GLN A 35 -11.12 8.14 -15.45
C GLN A 35 -11.57 7.03 -14.48
N SER A 36 -10.65 6.20 -14.00
CA SER A 36 -10.94 5.16 -13.02
C SER A 36 -11.40 5.76 -11.69
N VAL A 37 -10.72 6.79 -11.20
CA VAL A 37 -11.07 7.51 -9.96
C VAL A 37 -12.46 8.14 -10.09
N GLN A 38 -12.71 8.88 -11.17
CA GLN A 38 -14.00 9.52 -11.42
C GLN A 38 -15.14 8.50 -11.45
N LYS A 39 -14.97 7.40 -12.21
CA LYS A 39 -15.99 6.36 -12.31
C LYS A 39 -16.23 5.70 -10.96
N GLN A 40 -15.18 5.30 -10.24
CA GLN A 40 -15.36 4.57 -8.98
C GLN A 40 -15.97 5.45 -7.89
N SER A 41 -15.63 6.74 -7.85
CA SER A 41 -16.14 7.68 -6.85
C SER A 41 -17.64 7.96 -6.96
N GLN A 42 -18.29 7.55 -8.06
CA GLN A 42 -19.74 7.63 -8.23
C GLN A 42 -20.52 6.55 -7.45
N ARG A 43 -19.84 5.57 -6.86
CA ARG A 43 -20.49 4.48 -6.11
C ARG A 43 -20.45 4.76 -4.62
N GLU A 44 -21.56 4.47 -3.94
CA GLU A 44 -21.61 4.50 -2.48
C GLU A 44 -20.97 3.26 -1.87
N VAL A 45 -19.71 3.42 -1.46
CA VAL A 45 -18.87 2.40 -0.82
C VAL A 45 -18.19 2.97 0.42
N ASN A 46 -17.67 2.09 1.28
CA ASN A 46 -17.05 2.48 2.55
C ASN A 46 -15.55 2.83 2.44
N GLY A 47 -14.94 2.71 1.26
CA GLY A 47 -13.53 3.01 1.04
C GLY A 47 -13.08 2.65 -0.36
N PHE A 48 -11.85 3.01 -0.69
CA PHE A 48 -11.26 2.80 -2.02
C PHE A 48 -9.86 2.22 -1.92
N ALA A 49 -9.52 1.32 -2.83
CA ALA A 49 -8.18 0.81 -2.99
C ALA A 49 -7.49 1.45 -4.20
N VAL A 50 -6.17 1.56 -4.14
CA VAL A 50 -5.29 2.04 -5.22
C VAL A 50 -4.44 0.85 -5.65
N GLY A 51 -4.70 0.34 -6.86
CA GLY A 51 -4.02 -0.83 -7.41
C GLY A 51 -3.10 -0.51 -8.59
N GLY A 52 -2.30 -1.52 -8.96
CA GLY A 52 -1.44 -1.48 -10.14
C GLY A 52 -0.26 -0.51 -10.01
N LEU A 53 0.34 -0.43 -8.82
CA LEU A 53 1.48 0.45 -8.48
C LEU A 53 2.55 -0.26 -7.64
N SER A 54 2.63 -1.58 -7.71
CA SER A 54 3.52 -2.41 -6.89
C SER A 54 4.54 -3.19 -7.75
N GLY A 55 4.78 -2.76 -9.00
CA GLY A 55 5.39 -3.54 -10.07
C GLY A 55 6.84 -3.21 -10.43
N GLY A 56 7.49 -2.25 -9.73
CA GLY A 56 8.87 -1.84 -10.00
C GLY A 56 8.99 -0.56 -10.82
N GLU A 57 7.94 0.27 -10.80
CA GLU A 57 7.92 1.60 -11.38
C GLU A 57 8.95 2.52 -10.72
N SER A 58 9.37 3.57 -11.45
CA SER A 58 10.23 4.60 -10.85
C SER A 58 9.53 5.24 -9.66
N LYS A 59 10.27 5.66 -8.62
CA LYS A 59 9.68 6.30 -7.43
C LYS A 59 8.90 7.57 -7.79
N GLN A 60 9.38 8.31 -8.78
CA GLN A 60 8.74 9.54 -9.25
C GLN A 60 7.38 9.25 -9.88
N ASP A 61 7.30 8.24 -10.75
CA ASP A 61 6.04 7.86 -11.40
C ASP A 61 5.06 7.25 -10.39
N PHE A 62 5.58 6.39 -9.51
CA PHE A 62 4.81 5.77 -8.44
C PHE A 62 4.14 6.81 -7.54
N TRP A 63 4.90 7.72 -6.93
CA TRP A 63 4.33 8.75 -6.04
C TRP A 63 3.38 9.70 -6.78
N ARG A 64 3.70 10.05 -8.04
CA ARG A 64 2.81 10.86 -8.88
C ARG A 64 1.45 10.17 -9.09
N MET A 65 1.43 8.86 -9.35
CA MET A 65 0.18 8.12 -9.52
C MET A 65 -0.59 7.94 -8.22
N VAL A 66 0.12 7.79 -7.08
CA VAL A 66 -0.53 7.78 -5.76
C VAL A 66 -1.23 9.12 -5.53
N ASN A 67 -0.51 10.25 -5.68
CA ASN A 67 -1.07 11.58 -5.48
C ASN A 67 -2.29 11.85 -6.38
N LEU A 68 -2.18 11.54 -7.68
CA LEU A 68 -3.30 11.67 -8.61
C LEU A 68 -4.52 10.85 -8.17
N SER A 69 -4.30 9.64 -7.64
CA SER A 69 -5.39 8.81 -7.14
C SER A 69 -6.03 9.42 -5.89
N THR A 70 -5.23 9.81 -4.91
CA THR A 70 -5.73 10.29 -3.61
C THR A 70 -6.37 11.68 -3.67
N ASP A 71 -5.98 12.51 -4.64
CA ASP A 71 -6.57 13.82 -4.90
C ASP A 71 -8.01 13.73 -5.42
N GLY A 72 -8.28 12.79 -6.33
CA GLY A 72 -9.62 12.61 -6.88
C GLY A 72 -10.55 11.74 -6.04
N LEU A 73 -10.04 11.02 -5.04
CA LEU A 73 -10.84 10.16 -4.16
C LEU A 73 -11.45 10.94 -2.98
N PRO A 74 -12.68 10.60 -2.51
CA PRO A 74 -13.33 11.26 -1.38
C PRO A 74 -12.45 11.34 -0.12
N LYS A 75 -12.41 12.51 0.53
CA LYS A 75 -11.54 12.78 1.71
C LYS A 75 -12.08 12.17 3.01
N ASN A 76 -13.36 11.82 3.04
CA ASN A 76 -14.04 11.20 4.18
C ASN A 76 -14.09 9.66 4.10
N LYS A 77 -13.39 9.03 3.14
CA LYS A 77 -13.38 7.57 2.97
C LYS A 77 -11.94 7.06 2.98
N PRO A 78 -11.64 5.93 3.64
CA PRO A 78 -10.30 5.38 3.71
C PRO A 78 -9.78 4.97 2.34
N ARG A 79 -8.46 5.13 2.17
CA ARG A 79 -7.70 4.79 0.97
C ARG A 79 -6.67 3.72 1.27
N TYR A 80 -6.76 2.62 0.56
CA TYR A 80 -5.90 1.46 0.73
C TYR A 80 -4.93 1.34 -0.45
N LEU A 81 -3.63 1.47 -0.20
CA LEU A 81 -2.59 1.25 -1.22
C LEU A 81 -2.10 -0.19 -1.19
N MET A 82 -2.36 -0.92 -2.27
CA MET A 82 -2.12 -2.36 -2.34
C MET A 82 -0.65 -2.67 -2.63
N GLY A 83 -0.04 -3.58 -1.85
CA GLY A 83 1.27 -4.16 -2.14
C GLY A 83 2.49 -3.28 -1.83
N VAL A 84 2.35 -2.23 -1.02
CA VAL A 84 3.41 -1.27 -0.69
C VAL A 84 3.86 -1.45 0.76
N GLY A 85 5.17 -1.65 0.98
CA GLY A 85 5.71 -1.94 2.31
C GLY A 85 7.10 -1.41 2.61
N PHE A 86 7.73 -0.69 1.68
CA PHE A 86 9.01 -0.03 1.96
C PHE A 86 8.79 1.16 2.87
N ALA A 87 9.61 1.30 3.91
CA ALA A 87 9.42 2.31 4.96
C ALA A 87 9.26 3.75 4.41
N VAL A 88 10.10 4.15 3.45
CA VAL A 88 10.01 5.47 2.81
C VAL A 88 8.70 5.65 2.05
N ASP A 89 8.24 4.62 1.32
CA ASP A 89 6.98 4.70 0.59
C ASP A 89 5.79 4.79 1.53
N LEU A 90 5.80 4.05 2.65
CA LEU A 90 4.74 4.13 3.66
C LEU A 90 4.60 5.57 4.18
N VAL A 91 5.72 6.21 4.55
CA VAL A 91 5.72 7.59 5.05
C VAL A 91 5.27 8.58 3.98
N VAL A 92 5.82 8.51 2.77
CA VAL A 92 5.46 9.43 1.68
C VAL A 92 4.01 9.25 1.28
N CYS A 93 3.54 8.02 1.06
CA CYS A 93 2.16 7.76 0.67
C CYS A 93 1.16 8.14 1.76
N CYS A 94 1.55 8.08 3.04
CA CYS A 94 0.73 8.58 4.14
C CYS A 94 0.55 10.10 4.04
N ALA A 95 1.65 10.82 3.76
CA ALA A 95 1.58 12.26 3.47
C ALA A 95 0.77 12.59 2.20
N LEU A 96 0.72 11.67 1.23
CA LEU A 96 -0.14 11.78 0.03
C LEU A 96 -1.59 11.36 0.31
N GLY A 97 -1.94 10.98 1.53
CA GLY A 97 -3.32 10.71 1.97
C GLY A 97 -3.78 9.25 1.85
N ILE A 98 -2.86 8.28 1.85
CA ILE A 98 -3.20 6.85 2.00
C ILE A 98 -3.32 6.49 3.50
N ASP A 99 -4.30 5.64 3.81
CA ASP A 99 -4.65 5.26 5.19
C ASP A 99 -4.32 3.79 5.52
N MET A 100 -4.30 2.91 4.53
CA MET A 100 -4.12 1.47 4.70
C MET A 100 -3.08 0.91 3.72
N TYR A 101 -2.38 -0.13 4.15
CA TYR A 101 -1.32 -0.79 3.39
C TYR A 101 -1.30 -2.30 3.64
N ASP A 102 -0.80 -3.05 2.67
CA ASP A 102 -0.38 -4.43 2.84
C ASP A 102 0.91 -4.65 2.05
N CYS A 103 1.80 -5.50 2.57
CA CYS A 103 2.94 -5.96 1.79
C CYS A 103 3.57 -7.20 2.43
N VAL A 104 4.08 -8.09 1.58
CA VAL A 104 4.93 -9.21 2.02
C VAL A 104 6.37 -8.79 2.32
N PHE A 105 6.72 -7.50 2.14
CA PHE A 105 8.09 -6.99 2.36
C PHE A 105 8.70 -7.45 3.69
N PRO A 106 8.10 -7.23 4.87
CA PRO A 106 8.73 -7.63 6.13
C PRO A 106 8.94 -9.15 6.21
N SER A 107 7.94 -9.96 5.86
CA SER A 107 8.05 -11.43 5.93
C SER A 107 9.04 -11.98 4.91
N ARG A 108 9.13 -11.40 3.71
CA ARG A 108 10.10 -11.78 2.68
C ARG A 108 11.52 -11.38 3.08
N THR A 109 11.73 -10.17 3.58
CA THR A 109 13.04 -9.67 4.03
C THR A 109 13.59 -10.54 5.15
N ALA A 110 12.75 -10.96 6.10
CA ALA A 110 13.15 -11.88 7.17
C ALA A 110 13.67 -13.22 6.65
N ARG A 111 13.03 -13.81 5.61
CA ARG A 111 13.49 -15.07 4.99
C ARG A 111 14.87 -14.99 4.34
N PHE A 112 15.35 -13.79 4.00
CA PHE A 112 16.70 -13.55 3.50
C PHE A 112 17.71 -13.22 4.61
N GLY A 113 17.36 -13.47 5.88
CA GLY A 113 18.25 -13.18 7.02
C GLY A 113 18.46 -11.69 7.25
N CYS A 114 17.52 -10.86 6.80
CA CYS A 114 17.59 -9.42 6.94
C CYS A 114 16.59 -8.91 7.98
N ALA A 115 17.04 -7.95 8.79
CA ALA A 115 16.21 -7.28 9.78
C ALA A 115 15.97 -5.82 9.39
N LEU A 116 14.78 -5.30 9.71
CA LEU A 116 14.42 -3.90 9.51
C LEU A 116 14.65 -3.13 10.82
N THR A 117 15.42 -2.04 10.75
CA THR A 117 15.74 -1.16 11.87
C THR A 117 15.40 0.28 11.52
N ARG A 118 15.45 1.19 12.49
CA ARG A 118 15.23 2.63 12.22
C ARG A 118 16.24 3.23 11.24
N SER A 119 17.45 2.67 11.17
CA SER A 119 18.52 3.09 10.25
C SER A 119 18.47 2.41 8.88
N GLY A 120 17.49 1.55 8.63
CA GLY A 120 17.36 0.78 7.40
C GLY A 120 17.49 -0.72 7.61
N GLN A 121 17.91 -1.43 6.57
CA GLN A 121 17.96 -2.89 6.57
C GLN A 121 19.35 -3.40 6.97
N LEU A 122 19.40 -4.32 7.93
CA LEU A 122 20.60 -5.05 8.31
C LEU A 122 20.58 -6.44 7.67
N ASN A 123 21.69 -6.84 7.04
CA ASN A 123 21.88 -8.21 6.56
C ASN A 123 22.64 -9.00 7.63
N LEU A 124 21.91 -9.75 8.46
CA LEU A 124 22.46 -10.46 9.62
C LEU A 124 23.34 -11.66 9.21
N CYS A 125 23.32 -12.06 7.94
CA CYS A 125 24.23 -13.08 7.40
C CYS A 125 25.67 -12.55 7.21
N GLN A 126 25.90 -11.24 7.34
CA GLN A 126 27.24 -10.67 7.22
C GLN A 126 28.13 -11.04 8.41
N ARG A 127 29.42 -11.31 8.13
CA ARG A 127 30.42 -11.67 9.15
C ARG A 127 30.56 -10.64 10.28
N ALA A 128 30.26 -9.37 10.00
CA ALA A 128 30.28 -8.29 10.98
C ALA A 128 29.38 -8.57 12.20
N PHE A 129 28.30 -9.33 12.03
CA PHE A 129 27.36 -9.65 13.11
C PHE A 129 27.65 -10.98 13.81
N LYS A 130 28.69 -11.74 13.40
CA LYS A 130 28.97 -13.11 13.90
C LYS A 130 29.13 -13.19 15.43
N PHE A 131 29.69 -12.16 16.03
CA PHE A 131 29.94 -12.09 17.48
C PHE A 131 29.24 -10.90 18.14
N ASP A 132 28.35 -10.21 17.42
CA ASP A 132 27.57 -9.12 17.97
C ASP A 132 26.47 -9.69 18.89
N LYS A 133 26.45 -9.24 20.14
CA LYS A 133 25.50 -9.70 21.16
C LYS A 133 24.40 -8.68 21.46
N ARG A 134 24.40 -7.53 20.78
CA ARG A 134 23.37 -6.51 20.92
C ARG A 134 22.05 -7.03 20.33
N PRO A 135 20.89 -6.52 20.79
CA PRO A 135 19.64 -6.73 20.08
C PRO A 135 19.72 -6.15 18.66
N ILE A 136 18.78 -6.53 17.79
CA ILE A 136 18.72 -6.03 16.42
C ILE A 136 18.59 -4.49 16.38
N ASP A 137 17.79 -3.92 17.29
CA ASP A 137 17.61 -2.48 17.47
C ASP A 137 17.31 -2.22 18.95
N ASP A 138 18.18 -1.45 19.62
CA ASP A 138 18.09 -1.15 21.06
C ASP A 138 16.81 -0.41 21.47
N LYS A 139 16.09 0.18 20.50
CA LYS A 139 14.83 0.91 20.72
C LYS A 139 13.59 0.09 20.32
N CYS A 140 13.77 -1.17 19.91
CA CYS A 140 12.67 -2.04 19.55
C CYS A 140 12.15 -2.78 20.80
N ASN A 141 10.83 -2.73 21.01
CA ASN A 141 10.16 -3.39 22.14
C ASN A 141 9.58 -4.76 21.77
N CYS A 142 9.95 -5.34 20.61
CA CYS A 142 9.47 -6.66 20.24
C CYS A 142 10.16 -7.74 21.10
N SER A 143 9.65 -8.97 21.05
CA SER A 143 10.14 -10.07 21.86
C SER A 143 11.44 -10.72 21.35
N THR A 144 12.05 -10.18 20.29
CA THR A 144 13.25 -10.72 19.62
C THR A 144 14.43 -9.81 19.87
#